data_AF-K1TV31-F1
#
_entry.id   AF-K1TV31-F1
#
_cell.length_a   1.000
_cell.length_b   1.000
_cell.length_c   1.000
_cell.angle_alpha   90.00
_cell.angle_beta   90.00
_cell.angle_gamma   90.00
#
_symmetry.space_group_name_H-M   'P 1'
#
loop_
_entity.id
_entity.type
_entity.pdbx_description
1 polymer ?
#
loop_
_entity_poly.entity_id
_entity_poly.type
_entity_poly.pdbx_seq_one_letter_code
_entity_poly.pdbx_strand_id
1 'polypeptide(L)'
;HLGDSDFLVAAAVSSTDASFPALSFSHASAVVELDLTASGTMAGKSLASITLYATDVATVSSSGALSDLDIMAGSFTFDLTASTGNNTGSYAGGSAQIGYCGLSLNEQPVLGSDPVVAYLTINPADYSLGGGDIYFVVTTADGYTSTFSLPGIAIAAGQMKVVTQELSSGTAPQPTVSLSSSETANCYIASVASQSYSFDATVAGNGVITPGLQSAVQRYEGRTLSASLSGGSEARLLWQSKPNLIEPGSVTYAAGQISFTLTGRPTELG
;
A
#
# COMPACT_ATOMS: atom_id res chain seq x y z
N HIS A 1 -11.19 5.02 -16.44
CA HIS A 1 -12.21 6.04 -16.11
C HIS A 1 -11.85 6.63 -14.76
N LEU A 2 -11.24 7.82 -14.73
CA LEU A 2 -10.86 8.54 -13.50
C LEU A 2 -12.02 9.38 -12.92
N GLY A 3 -13.16 9.42 -13.62
CA GLY A 3 -14.21 10.43 -13.42
C GLY A 3 -14.84 10.49 -12.03
N ASP A 4 -14.86 9.38 -11.28
CA ASP A 4 -15.47 9.36 -9.94
C ASP A 4 -14.47 9.70 -8.82
N SER A 5 -13.18 9.72 -9.12
CA SER A 5 -12.08 9.98 -8.15
C SER A 5 -11.30 11.26 -8.45
N ASP A 6 -11.57 11.89 -9.60
CA ASP A 6 -10.95 13.14 -10.03
C ASP A 6 -11.78 14.33 -9.55
N PHE A 7 -11.41 14.88 -8.39
CA PHE A 7 -12.12 15.97 -7.75
C PHE A 7 -11.80 17.31 -8.42
N LEU A 8 -12.85 18.02 -8.86
CA LEU A 8 -12.78 19.36 -9.42
C LEU A 8 -13.25 20.41 -8.41
N VAL A 9 -12.49 21.50 -8.29
CA VAL A 9 -12.87 22.69 -7.53
C VAL A 9 -13.21 23.81 -8.50
N ALA A 10 -14.33 24.49 -8.24
CA ALA A 10 -14.79 25.62 -9.06
C ALA A 10 -14.54 26.96 -8.38
N ALA A 11 -14.08 27.95 -9.15
CA ALA A 11 -14.00 29.34 -8.72
C ALA A 11 -14.76 30.24 -9.70
N ALA A 12 -15.45 31.26 -9.18
CA ALA A 12 -16.10 32.27 -10.01
C ALA A 12 -15.05 33.17 -10.67
N VAL A 13 -15.10 33.28 -12.00
CA VAL A 13 -14.33 34.28 -12.75
C VAL A 13 -15.00 35.64 -12.53
N SER A 14 -14.23 36.66 -12.14
CA SER A 14 -14.79 37.98 -11.84
C SER A 14 -15.69 38.48 -12.98
N SER A 15 -16.97 38.72 -12.67
CA SER A 15 -17.92 39.34 -13.60
C SER A 15 -18.01 40.83 -13.35
N THR A 16 -17.90 41.63 -14.41
CA THR A 16 -18.11 43.08 -14.37
C THR A 16 -19.57 43.48 -14.59
N ASP A 17 -20.45 42.52 -14.90
CA ASP A 17 -21.87 42.72 -15.08
C ASP A 17 -22.70 41.84 -14.14
N ALA A 18 -23.98 42.16 -13.95
CA ALA A 18 -24.89 41.46 -13.04
C ALA A 18 -25.29 40.05 -13.53
N SER A 19 -24.54 39.46 -14.47
CA SER A 19 -24.73 38.09 -14.93
C SER A 19 -24.08 37.09 -13.98
N PHE A 20 -24.53 35.84 -14.04
CA PHE A 20 -23.88 34.76 -13.29
C PHE A 20 -22.44 34.59 -13.83
N PRO A 21 -21.40 34.70 -12.98
CA PRO A 21 -20.03 34.62 -13.43
C PRO A 21 -19.72 33.24 -14.03
N ALA A 22 -18.89 33.21 -15.07
CA ALA A 22 -18.34 31.95 -15.57
C ALA A 22 -17.59 31.23 -14.45
N LEU A 23 -17.66 29.90 -14.43
CA LEU A 23 -16.92 29.07 -13.47
C LEU A 23 -15.64 28.53 -14.12
N SER A 24 -14.52 28.66 -13.43
CA SER A 24 -13.28 27.97 -13.77
C SER A 24 -13.15 26.74 -12.88
N PHE A 25 -12.99 25.56 -13.50
CA PHE A 25 -12.78 24.30 -12.79
C PHE A 25 -11.30 23.94 -12.80
N SER A 26 -10.78 23.49 -11.66
CA SER A 26 -9.42 23.03 -11.49
C SER A 26 -9.40 21.66 -10.82
N HIS A 27 -8.57 20.75 -11.34
CA HIS A 27 -8.32 19.46 -10.70
C HIS A 27 -7.60 19.67 -9.37
N ALA A 28 -8.01 18.90 -8.37
CA ALA A 28 -7.40 18.91 -7.05
C ALA A 28 -6.40 17.77 -6.83
N SER A 29 -6.42 16.78 -7.71
CA SER A 29 -5.51 15.64 -7.69
C SER A 29 -4.43 15.77 -8.75
N ALA A 30 -3.36 15.00 -8.59
CA ALA A 30 -2.33 14.79 -9.58
C ALA A 30 -2.46 13.37 -10.17
N VAL A 31 -1.94 13.15 -11.38
CA VAL A 31 -2.02 11.84 -12.05
C VAL A 31 -0.63 11.36 -12.44
N VAL A 32 -0.32 10.11 -12.11
CA VAL A 32 0.81 9.39 -12.69
C VAL A 32 0.27 8.42 -13.73
N GLU A 33 0.62 8.66 -14.99
CA GLU A 33 0.41 7.74 -16.09
C GLU A 33 1.60 6.78 -16.13
N LEU A 34 1.33 5.48 -16.14
CA LEU A 34 2.35 4.45 -16.23
C LEU A 34 2.11 3.61 -17.49
N ASP A 35 3.08 3.68 -18.41
CA ASP A 35 3.10 2.93 -19.65
C ASP A 35 4.01 1.71 -19.49
N LEU A 36 3.40 0.53 -19.43
CA LEU A 36 4.10 -0.73 -19.25
C LEU A 36 4.18 -1.53 -20.55
N THR A 37 5.40 -1.77 -21.00
CA THR A 37 5.68 -2.85 -21.97
C THR A 37 6.39 -3.99 -21.25
N ALA A 38 6.43 -5.18 -21.86
CA ALA A 38 7.14 -6.32 -21.28
C ALA A 38 7.88 -7.16 -22.31
N SER A 39 9.02 -7.65 -21.87
CA SER A 39 9.86 -8.62 -22.57
C SER A 39 10.30 -9.72 -21.59
N GLY A 40 11.18 -10.62 -22.04
CA GLY A 40 11.81 -11.62 -21.18
C GLY A 40 10.82 -12.43 -20.35
N THR A 41 11.01 -12.49 -19.03
CA THR A 41 10.17 -13.32 -18.15
C THR A 41 8.80 -12.69 -17.88
N MET A 42 8.57 -11.42 -18.22
CA MET A 42 7.29 -10.74 -17.98
C MET A 42 6.39 -10.72 -19.22
N ALA A 43 6.94 -10.99 -20.40
CA ALA A 43 6.18 -11.07 -21.64
C ALA A 43 5.08 -12.13 -21.58
N GLY A 44 3.89 -11.76 -22.02
CA GLY A 44 2.72 -12.65 -22.08
C GLY A 44 2.01 -12.86 -20.74
N LYS A 45 2.47 -12.25 -19.64
CA LYS A 45 1.80 -12.35 -18.33
C LYS A 45 0.64 -11.37 -18.22
N SER A 46 -0.43 -11.79 -17.56
CA SER A 46 -1.57 -10.91 -17.25
C SER A 46 -1.25 -10.02 -16.06
N LEU A 47 -1.44 -8.70 -16.22
CA LEU A 47 -1.24 -7.71 -15.17
C LEU A 47 -2.40 -7.77 -14.17
N ALA A 48 -2.10 -7.99 -12.89
CA ALA A 48 -3.09 -8.06 -11.83
C ALA A 48 -3.18 -6.76 -11.02
N SER A 49 -2.04 -6.18 -10.67
CA SER A 49 -2.01 -4.92 -9.92
C SER A 49 -0.74 -4.12 -10.15
N ILE A 50 -0.86 -2.82 -9.90
CA ILE A 50 0.24 -1.86 -9.85
C ILE A 50 0.13 -1.15 -8.51
N THR A 51 1.22 -1.04 -7.76
CA THR A 51 1.27 -0.19 -6.59
C THR A 51 2.43 0.79 -6.72
N LEU A 52 2.11 2.08 -6.65
CA LEU A 52 3.06 3.17 -6.56
C LEU A 52 3.26 3.50 -5.08
N TYR A 53 4.50 3.75 -4.72
CA TYR A 53 4.90 4.15 -3.38
C TYR A 53 5.87 5.32 -3.44
N ALA A 54 5.93 6.12 -2.38
CA ALA A 54 7.03 7.04 -2.08
C ALA A 54 7.84 6.52 -0.89
N THR A 55 9.13 6.86 -0.86
CA THR A 55 9.94 6.70 0.35
C THR A 55 9.40 7.59 1.46
N ASP A 56 9.47 7.15 2.72
CA ASP A 56 9.20 8.04 3.84
C ASP A 56 10.31 9.11 3.92
N VAL A 57 10.02 10.31 3.41
CA VAL A 57 10.90 11.46 3.63
C VAL A 57 10.52 12.08 4.97
N ALA A 58 11.33 11.85 5.99
CA ALA A 58 11.27 12.62 7.22
C ALA A 58 12.02 13.94 7.02
N THR A 59 11.39 14.98 6.49
CA THR A 59 11.93 16.34 6.63
C THR A 59 11.74 16.79 8.08
N VAL A 60 12.82 16.73 8.86
CA VAL A 60 12.85 17.32 10.19
C VAL A 60 12.86 18.83 10.00
N SER A 61 11.74 19.47 10.33
CA SER A 61 11.66 20.92 10.38
C SER A 61 12.71 21.46 11.36
N SER A 62 13.12 22.71 11.19
CA SER A 62 14.04 23.39 12.12
C SER A 62 13.54 23.44 13.58
N SER A 63 12.26 23.13 13.83
CA SER A 63 11.66 23.02 15.17
C SER A 63 11.58 21.58 15.70
N GLY A 64 12.14 20.60 14.99
CA GLY A 64 12.13 19.19 15.39
C GLY A 64 10.81 18.47 15.13
N ALA A 65 9.88 19.09 14.39
CA ALA A 65 8.65 18.44 13.94
C ALA A 65 8.91 17.70 12.62
N LEU A 66 8.30 16.53 12.44
CA LEU A 66 8.17 15.92 11.12
C LEU A 66 7.20 16.81 10.33
N SER A 67 7.72 17.64 9.42
CA SER A 67 6.91 18.40 8.47
C SER A 67 7.11 17.82 7.09
N ASP A 68 6.05 17.75 6.30
CA ASP A 68 6.04 17.27 4.91
C ASP A 68 6.21 15.76 4.81
N LEU A 69 5.08 15.07 4.97
CA LEU A 69 4.96 13.63 4.81
C LEU A 69 4.45 13.33 3.39
N ASP A 70 5.07 12.37 2.71
CA ASP A 70 4.68 11.89 1.38
C ASP A 70 3.37 11.10 1.43
N ILE A 71 2.26 11.81 1.65
CA ILE A 71 0.93 11.22 1.68
C ILE A 71 0.42 11.14 0.25
N MET A 72 0.50 9.95 -0.36
CA MET A 72 0.03 9.70 -1.73
C MET A 72 -1.50 9.52 -1.81
N ALA A 73 -2.10 8.94 -0.77
CA ALA A 73 -3.53 8.65 -0.74
C ALA A 73 -4.12 8.84 0.67
N GLY A 74 -5.44 8.78 0.79
CA GLY A 74 -6.15 8.90 2.06
C GLY A 74 -7.20 10.01 2.06
N SER A 75 -7.54 10.49 3.25
CA SER A 75 -8.57 11.51 3.44
C SER A 75 -7.98 12.91 3.42
N PHE A 76 -8.49 13.75 2.52
CA PHE A 76 -8.09 15.15 2.36
C PHE A 76 -9.28 16.08 2.62
N THR A 77 -8.98 17.27 3.13
CA THR A 77 -9.93 18.38 3.28
C THR A 77 -9.48 19.52 2.37
N PHE A 78 -10.43 20.15 1.67
CA PHE A 78 -10.17 21.28 0.79
C PHE A 78 -10.84 22.52 1.35
N ASP A 79 -10.08 23.61 1.47
CA ASP A 79 -10.68 24.92 1.76
C ASP A 79 -11.22 25.52 0.45
N LEU A 80 -12.50 25.26 0.19
CA LEU A 80 -13.19 25.78 -0.99
C LEU A 80 -13.38 27.31 -0.94
N THR A 81 -13.12 27.95 0.21
CA THR A 81 -13.24 29.41 0.38
C THR A 81 -11.93 30.16 0.15
N ALA A 82 -10.81 29.44 0.03
CA ALA A 82 -9.51 30.04 -0.23
C ALA A 82 -9.50 30.78 -1.58
N SER A 83 -8.95 32.01 -1.59
CA SER A 83 -8.84 32.84 -2.79
C SER A 83 -7.82 32.30 -3.80
N THR A 84 -6.87 31.47 -3.35
CA THR A 84 -5.86 30.77 -4.16
C THR A 84 -5.58 29.41 -3.53
N GLY A 85 -5.34 28.39 -4.35
CA GLY A 85 -4.97 27.05 -3.86
C GLY A 85 -6.14 26.27 -3.24
N ASN A 86 -7.39 26.61 -3.56
CA ASN A 86 -8.58 25.88 -3.11
C ASN A 86 -8.68 24.44 -3.64
N ASN A 87 -7.85 24.09 -4.62
CA ASN A 87 -7.63 22.74 -5.13
C ASN A 87 -6.44 22.02 -4.45
N THR A 88 -5.87 22.59 -3.40
CA THR A 88 -4.80 21.95 -2.60
C THR A 88 -5.41 21.30 -1.36
N GLY A 89 -5.27 19.98 -1.27
CA GLY A 89 -5.79 19.21 -0.14
C GLY A 89 -4.91 19.33 1.09
N SER A 90 -5.51 19.62 2.24
CA SER A 90 -4.88 19.42 3.54
C SER A 90 -5.22 18.02 4.05
N TYR A 91 -4.21 17.24 4.42
CA TYR A 91 -4.46 15.92 5.00
C TYR A 91 -5.26 16.03 6.30
N ALA A 92 -6.41 15.34 6.35
CA ALA A 92 -7.22 15.27 7.56
C ALA A 92 -6.58 14.24 8.50
N GLY A 93 -5.71 14.71 9.40
CA GLY A 93 -4.90 13.88 10.29
C GLY A 93 -5.59 12.60 10.82
N GLY A 94 -4.84 11.49 10.81
CA GLY A 94 -5.25 10.16 11.28
C GLY A 94 -4.02 9.25 11.43
N SER A 95 -4.16 8.10 12.12
CA SER A 95 -3.04 7.27 12.58
C SER A 95 -2.29 6.47 11.51
N ALA A 96 -2.50 6.71 10.22
CA ALA A 96 -1.74 6.04 9.16
C ALA A 96 -1.45 7.00 8.01
N GLN A 97 -0.18 7.35 7.86
CA GLN A 97 0.36 7.90 6.63
C GLN A 97 0.21 6.83 5.53
N ILE A 98 -0.43 7.17 4.43
CA ILE A 98 -0.59 6.27 3.29
C ILE A 98 0.33 6.77 2.18
N GLY A 99 1.60 6.34 2.25
CA GLY A 99 2.63 6.64 1.25
C GLY A 99 2.55 5.77 0.00
N TYR A 100 1.36 5.28 -0.35
CA TYR A 100 1.15 4.44 -1.53
C TYR A 100 -0.20 4.64 -2.19
N CYS A 101 -0.26 4.35 -3.49
CA CYS A 101 -1.49 4.29 -4.29
C CYS A 101 -1.49 2.96 -5.07
N GLY A 102 -2.54 2.16 -4.88
CA GLY A 102 -2.67 0.84 -5.49
C GLY A 102 -3.80 0.81 -6.51
N LEU A 103 -3.54 0.15 -7.64
CA LEU A 103 -4.50 -0.18 -8.68
C LEU A 103 -4.60 -1.70 -8.80
N SER A 104 -5.78 -2.25 -8.54
CA SER A 104 -6.11 -3.65 -8.80
C SER A 104 -7.02 -3.75 -10.00
N LEU A 105 -6.70 -4.66 -10.92
CA LEU A 105 -7.40 -4.81 -12.19
C LEU A 105 -8.28 -6.06 -12.17
N ASN A 106 -9.59 -5.86 -12.36
CA ASN A 106 -10.53 -6.97 -12.54
C ASN A 106 -10.38 -7.60 -13.93
N GLU A 107 -10.23 -6.77 -14.95
CA GLU A 107 -9.85 -7.20 -16.30
C GLU A 107 -8.33 -7.05 -16.42
N GLN A 108 -7.63 -8.19 -16.52
CA GLN A 108 -6.18 -8.25 -16.43
C GLN A 108 -5.56 -8.25 -17.83
N PRO A 109 -5.07 -7.10 -18.34
CA PRO A 109 -4.48 -7.03 -19.67
C PRO A 109 -3.19 -7.85 -19.74
N VAL A 110 -2.87 -8.36 -20.93
CA VAL A 110 -1.63 -9.12 -21.15
C VAL A 110 -0.49 -8.16 -21.46
N LEU A 111 0.61 -8.27 -20.72
CA LEU A 111 1.82 -7.49 -20.94
C LEU A 111 2.57 -8.00 -22.18
N GLY A 112 3.03 -7.08 -23.04
CA GLY A 112 3.75 -7.41 -24.27
C GLY A 112 4.44 -6.19 -24.88
N SER A 113 4.60 -6.19 -26.21
CA SER A 113 5.22 -5.06 -26.93
C SER A 113 4.36 -3.80 -26.98
N ASP A 114 3.03 -3.98 -26.96
CA ASP A 114 2.08 -2.87 -26.91
C ASP A 114 1.93 -2.41 -25.45
N PRO A 115 1.96 -1.09 -25.20
CA PRO A 115 1.93 -0.56 -23.85
C PRO A 115 0.56 -0.77 -23.20
N VAL A 116 0.57 -1.30 -21.99
CA VAL A 116 -0.55 -1.23 -21.06
C VAL A 116 -0.43 0.09 -20.31
N VAL A 117 -1.40 0.98 -20.50
CA VAL A 117 -1.44 2.30 -19.86
C VAL A 117 -2.30 2.25 -18.60
N ALA A 118 -1.72 2.62 -17.47
CA ALA A 118 -2.39 2.70 -16.18
C ALA A 118 -2.35 4.13 -15.64
N TYR A 119 -3.39 4.52 -14.92
CA TYR A 119 -3.50 5.86 -14.32
C TYR A 119 -3.64 5.72 -12.81
N LEU A 120 -2.74 6.34 -12.07
CA LEU A 120 -2.81 6.45 -10.61
C LEU A 120 -3.09 7.90 -10.22
N THR A 121 -4.27 8.15 -9.64
CA THR A 121 -4.60 9.43 -9.03
C THR A 121 -3.95 9.50 -7.65
N ILE A 122 -3.13 10.50 -7.43
CA ILE A 122 -2.40 10.73 -6.18
C ILE A 122 -2.60 12.15 -5.68
N ASN A 123 -2.31 12.36 -4.41
CA ASN A 123 -2.23 13.70 -3.85
C ASN A 123 -1.08 14.48 -4.53
N PRO A 124 -1.28 15.75 -4.89
CA PRO A 124 -0.20 16.64 -5.30
C PRO A 124 0.80 16.85 -4.16
N ALA A 125 2.08 16.62 -4.43
CA ALA A 125 3.17 16.83 -3.47
C ALA A 125 4.53 16.89 -4.19
N ASP A 126 5.59 17.19 -3.44
CA ASP A 126 6.98 17.04 -3.88
C ASP A 126 7.60 15.79 -3.27
N TYR A 127 7.45 14.66 -3.97
CA TYR A 127 7.99 13.36 -3.57
C TYR A 127 9.52 13.26 -3.74
N SER A 128 10.19 14.33 -4.19
CA SER A 128 11.64 14.41 -4.33
C SER A 128 12.34 15.05 -3.12
N LEU A 129 11.57 15.61 -2.18
CA LEU A 129 12.11 16.24 -0.98
C LEU A 129 13.00 15.24 -0.21
N GLY A 130 14.04 15.77 0.45
CA GLY A 130 14.99 14.92 1.21
C GLY A 130 15.72 13.86 0.38
N GLY A 131 15.68 13.92 -0.95
CA GLY A 131 16.21 12.88 -1.84
C GLY A 131 15.30 11.66 -1.96
N GLY A 132 13.99 11.84 -1.80
CA GLY A 132 13.00 10.77 -1.92
C GLY A 132 12.97 10.12 -3.30
N ASP A 133 12.60 8.84 -3.30
CA ASP A 133 12.39 8.03 -4.50
C ASP A 133 10.92 7.60 -4.57
N ILE A 134 10.45 7.37 -5.80
CA ILE A 134 9.21 6.62 -6.04
C ILE A 134 9.53 5.23 -6.56
N TYR A 135 8.72 4.24 -6.18
CA TYR A 135 8.88 2.87 -6.62
C TYR A 135 7.56 2.25 -7.00
N PHE A 136 7.59 1.49 -8.08
CA PHE A 136 6.45 0.76 -8.61
C PHE A 136 6.65 -0.72 -8.36
N VAL A 137 5.62 -1.36 -7.84
CA VAL A 137 5.51 -2.82 -7.73
C VAL A 137 4.41 -3.27 -8.69
N VAL A 138 4.82 -4.03 -9.70
CA VAL A 138 3.92 -4.61 -10.70
C VAL A 138 3.75 -6.09 -10.38
N THR A 139 2.50 -6.51 -10.16
CA THR A 139 2.16 -7.90 -9.86
C THR A 139 1.33 -8.50 -10.99
N THR A 140 1.68 -9.70 -11.43
CA THR A 140 0.93 -10.45 -12.44
C THR A 140 -0.05 -11.43 -11.80
N ALA A 141 -1.02 -11.89 -12.58
CA ALA A 141 -2.05 -12.83 -12.15
C ALA A 141 -1.50 -14.16 -11.61
N ASP A 142 -0.38 -14.61 -12.18
CA ASP A 142 0.36 -15.79 -11.75
C ASP A 142 1.38 -15.50 -10.64
N GLY A 143 1.32 -14.31 -10.03
CA GLY A 143 2.07 -13.95 -8.83
C GLY A 143 3.51 -13.50 -9.07
N TYR A 144 3.94 -13.26 -10.32
CA TYR A 144 5.24 -12.65 -10.56
C TYR A 144 5.23 -11.19 -10.11
N THR A 145 6.35 -10.76 -9.55
CA THR A 145 6.55 -9.37 -9.13
C THR A 145 7.72 -8.75 -9.87
N SER A 146 7.53 -7.54 -10.40
CA SER A 146 8.60 -6.73 -10.95
C SER A 146 8.60 -5.38 -10.22
N THR A 147 9.78 -4.94 -9.81
CA THR A 147 9.95 -3.71 -9.03
C THR A 147 11.00 -2.84 -9.69
N PHE A 148 10.70 -1.56 -9.83
CA PHE A 148 11.62 -0.55 -10.32
C PHE A 148 11.40 0.75 -9.55
N SER A 149 12.46 1.57 -9.46
CA SER A 149 12.44 2.86 -8.80
C SER A 149 12.89 3.97 -9.73
N LEU A 150 12.45 5.19 -9.42
CA LEU A 150 12.84 6.41 -10.08
C LEU A 150 13.09 7.47 -9.00
N PRO A 151 13.93 8.49 -9.29
CA PRO A 151 13.98 9.68 -8.46
C PRO A 151 12.58 10.24 -8.23
N GLY A 152 12.34 10.74 -7.01
CA GLY A 152 11.07 11.33 -6.63
C GLY A 152 10.63 12.45 -7.58
N ILE A 153 9.32 12.67 -7.63
CA ILE A 153 8.72 13.64 -8.55
C ILE A 153 8.00 14.76 -7.80
N ALA A 154 8.22 16.00 -8.23
CA ALA A 154 7.34 17.12 -7.89
C ALA A 154 6.17 17.16 -8.87
N ILE A 155 4.95 17.04 -8.35
CA ILE A 155 3.73 17.01 -9.17
C ILE A 155 2.62 17.85 -8.51
N ALA A 156 2.18 18.89 -9.21
CA ALA A 156 1.14 19.80 -8.74
C ALA A 156 -0.27 19.32 -9.13
N ALA A 157 -1.29 19.90 -8.50
CA ALA A 157 -2.69 19.62 -8.81
C ALA A 157 -3.00 19.89 -10.29
N GLY A 158 -3.73 18.98 -10.94
CA GLY A 158 -4.04 19.04 -12.36
C GLY A 158 -2.87 18.75 -13.30
N GLN A 159 -1.72 18.33 -12.78
CA GLN A 159 -0.62 17.85 -13.60
C GLN A 159 -0.67 16.33 -13.75
N MET A 160 -0.16 15.89 -14.90
CA MET A 160 0.11 14.50 -15.19
C MET A 160 1.61 14.30 -15.42
N LYS A 161 2.16 13.23 -14.86
CA LYS A 161 3.52 12.76 -15.16
C LYS A 161 3.45 11.38 -15.79
N VAL A 162 4.12 11.22 -16.91
CA VAL A 162 4.19 9.94 -17.64
C VAL A 162 5.47 9.22 -17.25
N VAL A 163 5.32 7.96 -16.85
CA VAL A 163 6.41 7.02 -16.60
C VAL A 163 6.30 5.90 -17.62
N THR A 164 7.35 5.71 -18.43
CA THR A 164 7.41 4.60 -19.38
C THR A 164 8.43 3.58 -18.90
N GLN A 165 8.01 2.33 -18.75
CA GLN A 165 8.86 1.26 -18.27
C GLN A 165 8.67 -0.01 -19.09
N GLU A 166 9.79 -0.60 -19.53
CA GLU A 166 9.82 -1.96 -20.04
C GLU A 166 10.15 -2.93 -18.90
N LEU A 167 9.32 -3.94 -18.72
CA LEU A 167 9.50 -4.99 -17.73
C LEU A 167 10.11 -6.22 -18.41
N SER A 168 11.43 -6.38 -18.34
CA SER A 168 12.13 -7.53 -18.93
C SER A 168 12.28 -8.71 -17.96
N SER A 169 12.22 -8.45 -16.65
CA SER A 169 12.38 -9.44 -15.60
C SER A 169 11.37 -9.29 -14.48
N GLY A 170 10.99 -10.41 -13.87
CA GLY A 170 10.21 -10.46 -12.65
C GLY A 170 10.51 -11.72 -11.85
N THR A 171 10.28 -11.63 -10.54
CA THR A 171 10.52 -12.71 -9.59
C THR A 171 9.27 -13.57 -9.52
N ALA A 172 9.40 -14.87 -9.79
CA ALA A 172 8.33 -15.84 -9.63
C ALA A 172 7.86 -15.89 -8.15
N PRO A 173 6.57 -16.15 -7.91
CA PRO A 173 6.09 -16.32 -6.54
C PRO A 173 6.85 -17.47 -5.87
N GLN A 174 7.39 -17.20 -4.69
CA GLN A 174 8.00 -18.25 -3.88
C GLN A 174 6.92 -19.07 -3.19
N PRO A 175 7.12 -20.38 -3.01
CA PRO A 175 6.20 -21.20 -2.23
C PRO A 175 6.09 -20.62 -0.83
N THR A 176 4.87 -20.52 -0.31
CA THR A 176 4.63 -20.04 1.05
C THR A 176 5.34 -20.95 2.05
N VAL A 177 6.20 -20.36 2.89
CA VAL A 177 6.94 -21.10 3.91
C VAL A 177 6.04 -21.27 5.12
N SER A 178 5.72 -22.51 5.46
CA SER A 178 4.98 -22.81 6.69
C SER A 178 5.91 -22.72 7.89
N LEU A 179 5.69 -21.68 8.70
CA LEU A 179 6.41 -21.41 9.94
C LEU A 179 6.05 -22.43 11.04
N SER A 180 4.89 -23.06 10.94
CA SER A 180 4.45 -24.11 11.88
C SER A 180 4.91 -25.53 11.49
N SER A 181 5.75 -25.65 10.46
CA SER A 181 6.20 -26.96 9.95
C SER A 181 7.06 -27.74 10.95
N SER A 182 7.81 -27.05 11.82
CA SER A 182 8.62 -27.68 12.86
C SER A 182 7.90 -27.75 14.21
N GLU A 183 7.21 -26.67 14.62
CA GLU A 183 6.49 -26.57 15.90
C GLU A 183 5.37 -25.53 15.80
N THR A 184 4.32 -25.66 16.59
CA THR A 184 3.35 -24.57 16.82
C THR A 184 3.92 -23.60 17.85
N ALA A 185 4.02 -22.32 17.50
CA ALA A 185 4.48 -21.26 18.38
C ALA A 185 3.69 -19.96 18.15
N ASN A 186 3.73 -19.03 19.10
CA ASN A 186 3.20 -17.68 18.89
C ASN A 186 4.26 -16.71 18.32
N CYS A 187 5.51 -17.15 18.20
CA CYS A 187 6.62 -16.33 17.75
C CYS A 187 7.41 -17.09 16.70
N TYR A 188 7.57 -16.47 15.55
CA TYR A 188 8.24 -17.06 14.41
C TYR A 188 9.33 -16.12 13.89
N ILE A 189 10.35 -16.70 13.26
CA ILE A 189 11.39 -15.95 12.59
C ILE A 189 11.10 -15.99 11.09
N ALA A 190 10.86 -14.82 10.51
CA ALA A 190 10.75 -14.59 9.09
C ALA A 190 11.82 -13.56 8.71
N SER A 191 12.66 -13.88 7.72
CA SER A 191 13.87 -13.10 7.42
C SER A 191 14.16 -12.91 5.94
N VAL A 192 13.46 -13.63 5.07
CA VAL A 192 13.68 -13.55 3.62
C VAL A 192 12.73 -12.50 3.06
N ALA A 193 13.31 -11.48 2.43
CA ALA A 193 12.55 -10.45 1.72
C ALA A 193 11.76 -11.06 0.55
N SER A 194 10.60 -10.49 0.24
CA SER A 194 9.67 -11.01 -0.80
C SER A 194 9.20 -12.45 -0.60
N GLN A 195 9.31 -12.99 0.62
CA GLN A 195 8.85 -14.34 0.95
C GLN A 195 7.50 -14.27 1.66
N SER A 196 6.56 -15.10 1.18
CA SER A 196 5.30 -15.37 1.88
C SER A 196 5.51 -16.43 2.94
N TYR A 197 4.94 -16.19 4.12
CA TYR A 197 4.98 -17.08 5.26
C TYR A 197 3.56 -17.39 5.71
N SER A 198 3.34 -18.58 6.26
CA SER A 198 2.09 -18.92 6.93
C SER A 198 2.32 -19.61 8.26
N PHE A 199 1.38 -19.47 9.18
CA PHE A 199 1.37 -20.22 10.43
C PHE A 199 -0.03 -20.65 10.81
N ASP A 200 -0.11 -21.74 11.57
CA ASP A 200 -1.35 -22.27 12.13
C ASP A 200 -1.89 -21.30 13.19
N ALA A 201 -3.11 -20.80 12.94
CA ALA A 201 -3.83 -19.90 13.82
C ALA A 201 -4.99 -20.58 14.55
N THR A 202 -5.05 -21.92 14.48
CA THR A 202 -6.05 -22.74 15.21
C THR A 202 -5.56 -23.19 16.58
N VAL A 203 -4.34 -22.81 16.97
CA VAL A 203 -3.71 -23.24 18.22
C VAL A 203 -3.15 -22.04 18.97
N ALA A 204 -3.55 -21.88 20.23
CA ALA A 204 -3.03 -20.88 21.14
C ALA A 204 -1.69 -21.31 21.74
N GLY A 205 -0.73 -20.40 21.77
CA GLY A 205 0.57 -20.67 22.38
C GLY A 205 1.35 -21.67 21.55
N ASN A 206 1.93 -22.65 22.23
CA ASN A 206 2.57 -23.80 21.59
C ASN A 206 1.66 -25.04 21.54
N GLY A 207 0.36 -24.87 21.79
CA GLY A 207 -0.59 -25.99 21.85
C GLY A 207 -0.50 -26.87 23.09
N VAL A 208 0.46 -26.62 23.99
CA VAL A 208 0.69 -27.46 25.17
C VAL A 208 0.00 -26.87 26.40
N ILE A 209 -1.00 -27.59 26.91
CA ILE A 209 -1.56 -27.36 28.24
C ILE A 209 -0.99 -28.41 29.18
N THR A 210 -0.21 -27.98 30.16
CA THR A 210 0.34 -28.90 31.15
C THR A 210 -0.76 -29.44 32.08
N PRO A 211 -0.67 -30.70 32.55
CA PRO A 211 -1.67 -31.25 33.46
C PRO A 211 -1.84 -30.44 34.75
N GLY A 212 -0.76 -29.84 35.24
CA GLY A 212 -0.77 -28.96 36.41
C GLY A 212 -1.57 -27.67 36.19
N LEU A 213 -1.38 -27.02 35.03
CA LEU A 213 -2.15 -25.83 34.67
C LEU A 213 -3.64 -26.17 34.48
N GLN A 214 -3.94 -27.27 33.79
CA GLN A 214 -5.33 -27.74 33.61
C GLN A 214 -6.00 -28.02 34.97
N SER A 215 -5.31 -28.72 35.87
CA SER A 215 -5.83 -29.05 37.20
C SER A 215 -6.09 -27.81 38.05
N ALA A 216 -5.19 -26.82 37.99
CA ALA A 216 -5.35 -25.56 38.71
C ALA A 216 -6.57 -24.76 38.20
N VAL A 217 -6.69 -24.56 36.88
CA VAL A 217 -7.83 -23.85 36.31
C VAL A 217 -9.15 -24.58 36.57
N GLN A 218 -9.18 -25.91 36.47
CA GLN A 218 -10.37 -26.68 36.82
C GLN A 218 -10.78 -26.48 38.29
N ARG A 219 -9.80 -26.49 39.21
CA ARG A 219 -10.05 -26.37 40.65
C ARG A 219 -10.53 -24.98 41.06
N TYR A 220 -9.95 -23.92 40.50
CA TYR A 220 -10.21 -22.55 40.94
C TYR A 220 -11.21 -21.80 40.08
N GLU A 221 -11.34 -22.15 38.81
CA GLU A 221 -12.23 -21.46 37.85
C GLU A 221 -13.33 -22.37 37.29
N GLY A 222 -13.30 -23.68 37.57
CA GLY A 222 -14.34 -24.63 37.16
C GLY A 222 -14.42 -24.89 35.65
N ARG A 223 -13.44 -24.43 34.86
CA ARG A 223 -13.43 -24.54 33.40
C ARG A 223 -12.31 -25.43 32.87
N THR A 224 -12.52 -25.99 31.68
CA THR A 224 -11.51 -26.74 30.93
C THR A 224 -10.74 -25.76 30.03
N LEU A 225 -9.40 -25.85 30.01
CA LEU A 225 -8.61 -25.08 29.04
C LEU A 225 -8.63 -25.79 27.70
N SER A 226 -8.67 -25.00 26.63
CA SER A 226 -8.47 -25.47 25.27
C SER A 226 -7.33 -24.68 24.66
N ALA A 227 -6.40 -25.38 24.02
CA ALA A 227 -5.42 -24.74 23.17
C ALA A 227 -5.99 -24.50 21.76
N SER A 228 -7.09 -25.16 21.39
CA SER A 228 -7.73 -24.91 20.11
C SER A 228 -8.42 -23.56 20.10
N LEU A 229 -8.04 -22.72 19.14
CA LEU A 229 -8.71 -21.50 18.74
C LEU A 229 -9.71 -21.84 17.63
N SER A 230 -10.96 -21.42 17.79
CA SER A 230 -12.02 -21.60 16.80
C SER A 230 -12.68 -20.27 16.48
N GLY A 231 -13.26 -20.16 15.28
CA GLY A 231 -14.05 -19.00 14.88
C GLY A 231 -13.27 -17.81 14.31
N GLY A 232 -11.98 -17.97 13.99
CA GLY A 232 -11.26 -16.99 13.18
C GLY A 232 -11.88 -16.85 11.79
N SER A 233 -12.06 -15.61 11.32
CA SER A 233 -12.55 -15.29 9.97
C SER A 233 -11.65 -14.30 9.22
N GLU A 234 -10.83 -13.55 9.95
CA GLU A 234 -9.95 -12.53 9.39
C GLU A 234 -8.66 -12.42 10.20
N ALA A 235 -7.60 -11.93 9.55
CA ALA A 235 -6.34 -11.57 10.17
C ALA A 235 -6.05 -10.09 9.90
N ARG A 236 -5.50 -9.40 10.89
CA ARG A 236 -5.17 -7.97 10.80
C ARG A 236 -3.81 -7.72 11.42
N LEU A 237 -3.02 -6.85 10.79
CA LEU A 237 -1.78 -6.34 11.37
C LEU A 237 -2.11 -5.26 12.41
N LEU A 238 -1.74 -5.49 13.67
CA LEU A 238 -1.94 -4.49 14.74
C LEU A 238 -0.73 -3.54 14.88
N TRP A 239 0.48 -4.08 14.71
CA TRP A 239 1.72 -3.31 14.90
C TRP A 239 2.86 -3.95 14.12
N GLN A 240 3.80 -3.10 13.68
CA GLN A 240 5.08 -3.49 13.09
C GLN A 240 6.14 -2.48 13.53
N SER A 241 7.39 -2.93 13.67
CA SER A 241 8.51 -2.09 14.12
C SER A 241 8.92 -1.04 13.09
N LYS A 242 8.66 -1.29 11.81
CA LYS A 242 8.92 -0.38 10.70
C LYS A 242 7.70 -0.32 9.80
N PRO A 243 7.33 0.86 9.27
CA PRO A 243 6.30 0.96 8.25
C PRO A 243 6.56 0.00 7.10
N ASN A 244 5.50 -0.68 6.65
CA ASN A 244 5.52 -1.53 5.46
C ASN A 244 6.48 -2.73 5.50
N LEU A 245 6.99 -3.14 6.66
CA LEU A 245 7.79 -4.37 6.79
C LEU A 245 7.01 -5.60 6.32
N ILE A 246 5.73 -5.66 6.66
CA ILE A 246 4.77 -6.60 6.09
C ILE A 246 4.05 -5.89 4.94
N GLU A 247 3.98 -6.54 3.79
CA GLU A 247 3.41 -5.95 2.58
C GLU A 247 1.92 -5.61 2.82
N PRO A 248 1.48 -4.35 2.55
CA PRO A 248 0.09 -3.96 2.71
C PRO A 248 -0.86 -4.89 1.96
N GLY A 249 -1.93 -5.34 2.63
CA GLY A 249 -2.91 -6.26 2.05
C GLY A 249 -2.46 -7.72 1.93
N SER A 250 -1.22 -8.08 2.29
CA SER A 250 -0.76 -9.48 2.24
C SER A 250 -1.26 -10.33 3.41
N VAL A 251 -1.71 -9.69 4.51
CA VAL A 251 -2.19 -10.39 5.70
C VAL A 251 -3.56 -11.00 5.40
N THR A 252 -3.63 -12.32 5.41
CA THR A 252 -4.85 -13.08 5.11
C THR A 252 -5.09 -14.17 6.13
N TYR A 253 -6.35 -14.56 6.26
CA TYR A 253 -6.75 -15.74 7.02
C TYR A 253 -7.54 -16.67 6.09
N ALA A 254 -7.09 -17.91 5.94
CA ALA A 254 -7.78 -18.91 5.15
C ALA A 254 -7.50 -20.31 5.72
N ALA A 255 -8.56 -21.12 5.85
CA ALA A 255 -8.45 -22.51 6.30
C ALA A 255 -7.64 -22.70 7.60
N GLY A 256 -7.78 -21.80 8.58
CA GLY A 256 -7.07 -21.87 9.86
C GLY A 256 -5.61 -21.42 9.81
N GLN A 257 -5.12 -20.95 8.66
CA GLN A 257 -3.78 -20.40 8.49
C GLN A 257 -3.85 -18.87 8.40
N ILE A 258 -2.95 -18.19 9.10
CA ILE A 258 -2.62 -16.79 8.82
C ILE A 258 -1.44 -16.79 7.86
N SER A 259 -1.55 -16.02 6.78
CA SER A 259 -0.44 -15.79 5.85
C SER A 259 -0.09 -14.31 5.77
N PHE A 260 1.18 -14.00 5.51
CA PHE A 260 1.69 -12.64 5.31
C PHE A 260 2.94 -12.69 4.42
N THR A 261 3.30 -11.57 3.80
CA THR A 261 4.51 -11.46 2.97
C THR A 261 5.43 -10.40 3.54
N LEU A 262 6.71 -10.74 3.74
CA LEU A 262 7.72 -9.73 4.06
C LEU A 262 8.03 -8.91 2.81
N THR A 263 8.11 -7.60 2.98
CA THR A 263 8.34 -6.73 1.83
C THR A 263 9.70 -6.99 1.18
N GLY A 264 9.75 -6.91 -0.14
CA GLY A 264 10.98 -6.88 -0.94
C GLY A 264 11.66 -5.53 -0.95
N ARG A 265 10.97 -4.50 -0.44
CA ARG A 265 11.42 -3.12 -0.46
C ARG A 265 12.56 -2.89 0.53
N PRO A 266 13.47 -1.95 0.26
CA PRO A 266 14.37 -1.44 1.29
C PRO A 266 13.54 -0.92 2.47
N THR A 267 13.70 -1.52 3.65
CA THR A 267 13.11 -1.04 4.92
C THR A 267 14.10 -0.21 5.73
N GLU A 268 15.26 0.08 5.15
CA GLU A 268 16.26 1.03 5.63
C GLU A 268 16.66 1.90 4.43
N LEU A 269 16.54 3.20 4.58
CA LEU A 269 17.38 4.14 3.86
C LEU A 269 18.77 3.99 4.47
N GLY A 270 19.76 3.61 3.66
CA GLY A 270 21.15 3.54 4.09
C GLY A 270 21.67 4.88 4.60
#